data_AF-A0A1C3N1Z6-F1
#
_entry.id   AF-A0A1C3N1Z6-F1
#
_cell.length_a   1.000
_cell.length_b   1.000
_cell.length_c   1.000
_cell.angle_alpha   90.00
_cell.angle_beta   90.00
_cell.angle_gamma   90.00
#
_symmetry.space_group_name_H-M   'P 1'
#
loop_
_entity.id
_entity.type
_entity.pdbx_description
1 polymer ?
#
loop_
_entity_poly.entity_id
_entity_poly.type
_entity_poly.pdbx_seq_one_letter_code
_entity_poly.pdbx_strand_id
1 'polypeptide(L)'
;MTAPAADAHPRGTGATAAAHPPAGAPGGAAGSGVDGAAETRRSARSGIAGLLGAATSGLFGFLLAVVITRGYGPTGAGAFFAAIGVVTVATGVCTLGAETGLMWALPRRRSGVRGDAARVLPVALLPPLLAAVLVAAAGALAADTLAPRLLDGSGAEGPPLLAVTFAVVPVVVGMTLLLAVVRCVRPMRAYVGVQFVLLPVARPALVGAAALTGGGLLAGMTGWLVPAALALLVCLALVAGPLGVPAGARLRPTPADWSTFWRFALPRAASAAIDAGSMWVGVLLTTVLAGQADAGVFGAVGRYVLAGQLAMQGLRVAVSPQLSRLLGLGERAAAAAVHRQLTAWSLVLSWPVYLLLAAFGPAFLALFGPEFGAGAPALAVLALAMLVNTGVGNVQSLLLMGGRSGLHLAATLAGLLVTVTLGLLLIPGHGATGAALAWAAGIVTENLTAAGCARVVVGQPLVDRALGRAASVTVGAVGCAALAGASVAGRGIPGLVLALGVLAAGGAGLATMPGVRRRVRATVEQLRGREAAPPPGVPAPTRGR
;
A
#
# COMPACT_ATOMS: atom_id res chain seq x y z
N MET A 1 -43.17 67.80 -28.34
CA MET A 1 -42.10 68.32 -27.47
C MET A 1 -40.76 67.91 -28.07
N THR A 2 -39.99 68.93 -28.46
CA THR A 2 -38.56 68.96 -28.85
C THR A 2 -38.09 68.07 -30.01
N ALA A 3 -38.13 68.70 -31.18
CA ALA A 3 -37.44 68.51 -32.48
C ALA A 3 -35.89 68.39 -32.39
N PRO A 4 -35.11 68.39 -33.50
CA PRO A 4 -35.16 67.60 -34.76
C PRO A 4 -33.75 67.14 -35.29
N ALA A 5 -33.74 66.62 -36.53
CA ALA A 5 -32.68 66.65 -37.57
C ALA A 5 -31.47 65.68 -37.43
N ALA A 6 -31.35 64.67 -38.29
CA ALA A 6 -30.78 64.68 -39.66
C ALA A 6 -29.25 64.86 -39.68
N ASP A 7 -28.49 63.80 -39.97
CA ASP A 7 -27.69 63.67 -41.21
C ASP A 7 -26.63 62.54 -41.18
N ALA A 8 -26.45 61.96 -42.38
CA ALA A 8 -25.25 61.46 -43.04
C ALA A 8 -24.10 60.74 -42.27
N HIS A 9 -23.76 59.56 -42.80
CA HIS A 9 -22.46 58.86 -42.67
C HIS A 9 -21.24 59.75 -43.01
N PRO A 10 -20.06 59.46 -42.41
CA PRO A 10 -18.96 59.00 -43.26
C PRO A 10 -17.99 57.96 -42.63
N ARG A 11 -17.13 57.45 -43.52
CA ARG A 11 -16.14 56.37 -43.41
C ARG A 11 -14.86 56.74 -42.63
N GLY A 12 -14.14 55.70 -42.18
CA GLY A 12 -12.68 55.67 -41.96
C GLY A 12 -12.28 55.62 -40.47
N THR A 13 -11.31 54.86 -39.97
CA THR A 13 -10.24 54.02 -40.52
C THR A 13 -9.58 53.25 -39.37
N GLY A 14 -9.17 51.99 -39.61
CA GLY A 14 -7.93 51.39 -39.10
C GLY A 14 -7.88 50.86 -37.66
N ALA A 15 -7.84 49.53 -37.51
CA ALA A 15 -6.83 48.80 -36.70
C ALA A 15 -7.12 47.29 -36.67
N THR A 16 -6.36 46.55 -37.48
CA THR A 16 -5.86 45.18 -37.30
C THR A 16 -6.36 44.35 -36.10
N ALA A 17 -7.29 43.42 -36.36
CA ALA A 17 -7.56 42.27 -35.49
C ALA A 17 -6.62 41.11 -35.89
N ALA A 18 -5.71 40.73 -34.99
CA ALA A 18 -4.82 39.59 -35.16
C ALA A 18 -5.62 38.28 -35.03
N ALA A 19 -5.89 37.65 -36.17
CA ALA A 19 -6.43 36.30 -36.26
C ALA A 19 -5.39 35.27 -35.76
N HIS A 20 -5.83 34.38 -34.87
CA HIS A 20 -5.09 33.18 -34.49
C HIS A 20 -4.92 32.25 -35.71
N PRO A 21 -3.72 31.71 -35.99
CA PRO A 21 -3.54 30.76 -37.08
C PRO A 21 -4.08 29.37 -36.68
N PRO A 22 -4.63 28.60 -37.64
CA PRO A 22 -5.13 27.26 -37.39
C PRO A 22 -3.98 26.27 -37.16
N ALA A 23 -4.20 25.34 -36.25
CA ALA A 23 -3.28 24.26 -35.89
C ALA A 23 -2.91 23.40 -37.12
N GLY A 24 -1.62 23.35 -37.43
CA GLY A 24 -1.07 22.51 -38.48
C GLY A 24 -1.18 21.02 -38.16
N ALA A 25 -1.51 20.25 -39.20
CA ALA A 25 -1.56 18.79 -39.20
C ALA A 25 -0.22 18.14 -38.80
N PRO A 26 -0.22 16.96 -38.15
CA PRO A 26 1.01 16.23 -37.84
C PRO A 26 1.51 15.50 -39.09
N GLY A 27 2.46 16.10 -39.79
CA GLY A 27 3.33 15.40 -40.74
C GLY A 27 4.56 14.81 -40.04
N GLY A 28 4.85 13.52 -40.24
CA GLY A 28 6.13 12.91 -39.87
C GLY A 28 6.07 11.66 -38.99
N ALA A 29 5.28 10.64 -39.36
CA ALA A 29 5.36 9.30 -38.78
C ALA A 29 6.60 8.56 -39.32
N ALA A 30 7.76 8.75 -38.68
CA ALA A 30 8.93 7.87 -38.87
C ALA A 30 9.85 7.73 -37.64
N GLY A 31 9.71 8.56 -36.59
CA GLY A 31 10.52 8.50 -35.37
C GLY A 31 9.83 7.91 -34.12
N SER A 32 8.50 7.81 -34.09
CA SER A 32 7.71 7.48 -32.89
C SER A 32 7.74 6.00 -32.47
N GLY A 33 8.12 5.10 -33.38
CA GLY A 33 8.16 3.65 -33.11
C GLY A 33 9.34 3.21 -32.23
N VAL A 34 10.52 3.83 -32.40
CA VAL A 34 11.74 3.48 -31.67
C VAL A 34 11.72 4.05 -30.25
N ASP A 35 11.24 5.29 -30.09
CA ASP A 35 11.09 5.94 -28.78
C ASP A 35 9.96 5.29 -27.95
N GLY A 36 8.84 4.96 -28.58
CA GLY A 36 7.74 4.23 -27.91
C GLY A 36 8.15 2.83 -27.46
N ALA A 37 8.91 2.09 -28.27
CA ALA A 37 9.42 0.76 -27.89
C ALA A 37 10.49 0.84 -26.78
N ALA A 38 11.36 1.85 -26.81
CA ALA A 38 12.35 2.10 -25.77
C ALA A 38 11.70 2.55 -24.44
N GLU A 39 10.67 3.39 -24.50
CA GLU A 39 9.89 3.84 -23.35
C GLU A 39 9.05 2.70 -22.74
N THR A 40 8.43 1.87 -23.57
CA THR A 40 7.72 0.65 -23.13
C THR A 40 8.68 -0.34 -22.47
N ARG A 41 9.88 -0.56 -23.03
CA ARG A 41 10.90 -1.44 -22.46
C ARG A 41 11.48 -0.89 -21.14
N ARG A 42 11.65 0.44 -21.03
CA ARG A 42 12.06 1.11 -19.77
C ARG A 42 10.98 0.98 -18.70
N SER A 43 9.72 1.16 -19.06
CA SER A 43 8.56 1.00 -18.17
C SER A 43 8.44 -0.45 -17.67
N ALA A 44 8.57 -1.45 -18.56
CA ALA A 44 8.52 -2.87 -18.20
C ALA A 44 9.64 -3.28 -17.22
N ARG A 45 10.89 -2.85 -17.48
CA ARG A 45 12.02 -3.12 -16.58
C ARG A 45 11.87 -2.42 -15.23
N SER A 46 11.32 -1.21 -15.21
CA SER A 46 10.99 -0.47 -13.99
C SER A 46 9.91 -1.19 -13.17
N GLY A 47 8.89 -1.74 -13.84
CA GLY A 47 7.83 -2.52 -13.21
C GLY A 47 8.34 -3.81 -12.54
N ILE A 48 9.21 -4.56 -13.22
CA ILE A 48 9.81 -5.79 -12.67
C ILE A 48 10.67 -5.47 -11.44
N ALA A 49 11.50 -4.43 -11.51
CA ALA A 49 12.31 -4.01 -10.36
C ALA A 49 11.43 -3.61 -9.16
N GLY A 50 10.33 -2.90 -9.40
CA GLY A 50 9.35 -2.56 -8.37
C GLY A 50 8.69 -3.78 -7.73
N LEU A 51 8.30 -4.78 -8.53
CA LEU A 51 7.70 -6.03 -8.04
C LEU A 51 8.68 -6.85 -7.20
N LEU A 52 9.91 -7.05 -7.69
CA LEU A 52 10.95 -7.75 -6.94
C LEU A 52 11.27 -7.03 -5.63
N GLY A 53 11.36 -5.70 -5.66
CA GLY A 53 11.53 -4.89 -4.45
C GLY A 53 10.38 -5.09 -3.46
N ALA A 54 9.13 -5.01 -3.90
CA ALA A 54 7.97 -5.21 -3.03
C ALA A 54 7.95 -6.62 -2.39
N ALA A 55 8.28 -7.66 -3.17
CA ALA A 55 8.39 -9.02 -2.66
C ALA A 55 9.50 -9.16 -1.60
N THR A 56 10.69 -8.60 -1.86
CA THR A 56 11.79 -8.55 -0.89
C THR A 56 11.36 -7.81 0.38
N SER A 57 10.72 -6.66 0.26
CA SER A 57 10.25 -5.87 1.39
C SER A 57 9.20 -6.60 2.22
N GLY A 58 8.26 -7.30 1.59
CA GLY A 58 7.26 -8.13 2.28
C GLY A 58 7.91 -9.27 3.05
N LEU A 59 8.81 -10.02 2.40
CA LEU A 59 9.53 -11.14 3.01
C LEU A 59 10.37 -10.69 4.22
N PHE A 60 11.22 -9.68 4.03
CA PHE A 60 12.07 -9.20 5.10
C PHE A 60 11.29 -8.42 6.17
N GLY A 61 10.18 -7.78 5.81
CA GLY A 61 9.25 -7.20 6.77
C GLY A 61 8.64 -8.27 7.69
N PHE A 62 8.29 -9.43 7.14
CA PHE A 62 7.85 -10.59 7.92
C PHE A 62 9.00 -11.15 8.77
N LEU A 63 10.20 -11.31 8.20
CA LEU A 63 11.40 -11.76 8.94
C LEU A 63 11.71 -10.83 10.12
N LEU A 64 11.61 -9.51 9.93
CA LEU A 64 11.79 -8.53 10.99
C LEU A 64 10.78 -8.75 12.13
N ALA A 65 9.52 -9.07 11.82
CA ALA A 65 8.56 -9.41 12.87
C ALA A 65 8.96 -10.67 13.62
N VAL A 66 9.42 -11.72 12.93
CA VAL A 66 9.92 -12.96 13.57
C VAL A 66 11.12 -12.68 14.48
N VAL A 67 12.07 -11.88 14.01
CA VAL A 67 13.25 -11.47 14.78
C VAL A 67 12.83 -10.71 16.04
N ILE A 68 11.89 -9.76 15.92
CA ILE A 68 11.39 -8.98 17.05
C ILE A 68 10.66 -9.89 18.06
N THR A 69 9.75 -10.74 17.62
CA THR A 69 8.96 -11.60 18.51
C THR A 69 9.79 -12.67 19.21
N ARG A 70 10.77 -13.26 18.51
CA ARG A 70 11.66 -14.27 19.11
C ARG A 70 12.75 -13.66 19.98
N GLY A 71 13.24 -12.47 19.63
CA GLY A 71 14.29 -11.79 20.37
C GLY A 71 13.79 -11.15 21.67
N TYR A 72 12.58 -10.58 21.66
CA TYR A 72 12.08 -9.73 22.75
C TYR A 72 10.80 -10.24 23.43
N GLY A 73 10.28 -11.40 23.00
CA GLY A 73 9.02 -11.96 23.51
C GLY A 73 7.79 -11.10 23.21
N PRO A 74 6.60 -11.46 23.71
CA PRO A 74 5.35 -10.74 23.44
C PRO A 74 5.37 -9.30 23.96
N THR A 75 5.81 -9.08 25.21
CA THR A 75 5.85 -7.75 25.85
C THR A 75 6.84 -6.83 25.14
N GLY A 76 8.07 -7.29 24.89
CA GLY A 76 9.06 -6.48 24.18
C GLY A 76 8.69 -6.26 22.71
N ALA A 77 8.10 -7.24 22.04
CA ALA A 77 7.59 -7.07 20.67
C ALA A 77 6.45 -6.07 20.59
N GLY A 78 5.54 -6.06 21.57
CA GLY A 78 4.48 -5.06 21.69
C GLY A 78 5.04 -3.65 21.79
N ALA A 79 6.01 -3.46 22.68
CA ALA A 79 6.68 -2.18 22.86
C ALA A 79 7.42 -1.74 21.58
N PHE A 80 8.06 -2.68 20.89
CA PHE A 80 8.73 -2.43 19.60
C PHE A 80 7.73 -2.02 18.52
N PHE A 81 6.62 -2.76 18.36
CA PHE A 81 5.60 -2.45 17.37
C PHE A 81 4.86 -1.14 17.69
N ALA A 82 4.62 -0.85 18.97
CA ALA A 82 4.09 0.43 19.41
C ALA A 82 5.04 1.59 19.04
N ALA A 83 6.35 1.43 19.32
CA ALA A 83 7.37 2.41 18.93
C ALA A 83 7.41 2.64 17.42
N ILE A 84 7.43 1.58 16.60
CA ILE A 84 7.34 1.70 15.13
C ILE A 84 6.04 2.42 14.72
N GLY A 85 4.92 2.12 15.37
CA GLY A 85 3.65 2.78 15.15
C GLY A 85 3.71 4.28 15.41
N VAL A 86 4.27 4.68 16.56
CA VAL A 86 4.49 6.09 16.91
C VAL A 86 5.36 6.79 15.87
N VAL A 87 6.51 6.21 15.47
CA VAL A 87 7.37 6.81 14.42
C VAL A 87 6.60 6.96 13.11
N THR A 88 5.83 5.94 12.70
CA THR A 88 5.14 5.95 11.42
C THR A 88 4.02 6.99 11.39
N VAL A 89 3.21 7.06 12.45
CA VAL A 89 2.13 8.05 12.57
C VAL A 89 2.71 9.46 12.66
N ALA A 90 3.73 9.68 13.51
CA ALA A 90 4.40 10.98 13.62
C ALA A 90 5.01 11.42 12.28
N THR A 91 5.67 10.50 11.55
CA THR A 91 6.21 10.80 10.21
C THR A 91 5.08 11.16 9.22
N GLY A 92 3.98 10.39 9.21
CA GLY A 92 2.82 10.66 8.36
C GLY A 92 2.26 12.08 8.58
N VAL A 93 2.11 12.48 9.84
CA VAL A 93 1.66 13.84 10.20
C VAL A 93 2.70 14.89 9.82
N CYS A 94 3.97 14.69 10.17
CA CYS A 94 5.04 15.66 9.96
C CYS A 94 5.42 15.87 8.49
N THR A 95 5.15 14.90 7.60
CA THR A 95 5.41 15.09 6.16
C THR A 95 4.49 16.11 5.52
N LEU A 96 3.34 16.44 6.14
CA LEU A 96 2.39 17.46 5.68
C LEU A 96 1.97 17.33 4.20
N GLY A 97 2.00 16.12 3.64
CA GLY A 97 1.72 15.87 2.22
C GLY A 97 2.82 16.31 1.24
N ALA A 98 3.96 16.81 1.73
CA ALA A 98 5.06 17.33 0.90
C ALA A 98 5.70 16.26 -0.01
N GLU A 99 5.66 14.97 0.35
CA GLU A 99 6.06 13.87 -0.55
C GLU A 99 5.25 13.90 -1.86
N THR A 100 3.93 14.04 -1.76
CA THR A 100 3.06 14.13 -2.95
C THR A 100 3.26 15.44 -3.70
N GLY A 101 3.50 16.54 -2.98
CA GLY A 101 3.86 17.83 -3.57
C GLY A 101 5.14 17.77 -4.38
N LEU A 102 6.18 17.06 -3.90
CA LEU A 102 7.44 16.85 -4.60
C LEU A 102 7.24 16.06 -5.90
N MET A 103 6.48 14.98 -5.85
CA MET A 103 6.14 14.17 -7.03
C MET A 103 5.35 14.96 -8.09
N TRP A 104 4.63 16.01 -7.69
CA TRP A 104 3.92 16.90 -8.60
C TRP A 104 4.79 18.05 -9.13
N ALA A 105 5.52 18.73 -8.25
CA ALA A 105 6.25 19.95 -8.58
C ALA A 105 7.56 19.68 -9.34
N LEU A 106 8.29 18.62 -8.97
CA LEU A 106 9.65 18.41 -9.48
C LEU A 106 9.69 17.99 -10.95
N PRO A 107 8.81 17.10 -11.46
CA PRO A 107 8.79 16.74 -12.88
C PRO A 107 8.41 17.89 -13.83
N ARG A 108 7.82 18.98 -13.29
CA ARG A 108 7.43 20.18 -14.05
C ARG A 108 8.55 21.22 -14.16
N ARG A 109 9.70 20.96 -13.53
CA ARG A 109 10.84 21.88 -13.44
C ARG A 109 12.05 21.29 -14.13
N ARG A 110 12.97 22.16 -14.54
CA ARG A 110 14.21 21.72 -15.18
C ARG A 110 15.22 21.33 -14.11
N SER A 111 15.83 20.16 -14.24
CA SER A 111 16.93 19.68 -13.39
C SER A 111 18.28 20.25 -13.84
N GLY A 112 19.31 20.09 -12.99
CA GLY A 112 20.66 20.60 -13.23
C GLY A 112 20.90 22.02 -12.70
N VAL A 113 22.15 22.48 -12.82
CA VAL A 113 22.66 23.72 -12.17
C VAL A 113 21.88 24.98 -12.57
N ARG A 114 21.52 25.08 -13.86
CA ARG A 114 20.73 26.19 -14.41
C ARG A 114 19.22 25.98 -14.30
N GLY A 115 18.81 24.82 -13.78
CA GLY A 115 17.43 24.46 -13.56
C GLY A 115 16.81 25.13 -12.33
N ASP A 116 15.50 25.10 -12.26
CA ASP A 116 14.71 25.64 -11.14
C ASP A 116 14.20 24.56 -10.18
N ALA A 117 14.43 23.27 -10.48
CA ALA A 117 14.00 22.15 -9.66
C ALA A 117 14.57 22.20 -8.22
N ALA A 118 15.83 22.61 -8.07
CA ALA A 118 16.50 22.71 -6.76
C ALA A 118 15.84 23.76 -5.84
N ARG A 119 15.13 24.76 -6.39
CA ARG A 119 14.43 25.79 -5.61
C ARG A 119 13.27 25.23 -4.78
N VAL A 120 12.72 24.09 -5.18
CA VAL A 120 11.59 23.44 -4.49
C VAL A 120 12.04 22.72 -3.22
N LEU A 121 13.30 22.29 -3.15
CA LEU A 121 13.81 21.51 -2.02
C LEU A 121 13.58 22.22 -0.67
N PRO A 122 13.99 23.48 -0.48
CA PRO A 122 13.73 24.18 0.78
C PRO A 122 12.24 24.33 1.11
N VAL A 123 11.40 24.57 0.11
CA VAL A 123 9.93 24.71 0.29
C VAL A 123 9.31 23.40 0.78
N ALA A 124 9.78 22.28 0.24
CA ALA A 124 9.25 20.95 0.53
C ALA A 124 9.88 20.31 1.78
N LEU A 125 11.13 20.65 2.13
CA LEU A 125 11.87 20.04 3.24
C LEU A 125 11.73 20.85 4.53
N LEU A 126 11.80 22.19 4.49
CA LEU A 126 11.91 23.00 5.71
C LEU A 126 10.67 22.88 6.61
N PRO A 127 9.42 23.10 6.14
CA PRO A 127 8.27 23.03 7.06
C PRO A 127 8.04 21.64 7.65
N PRO A 128 8.12 20.54 6.87
CA PRO A 128 8.05 19.20 7.44
C PRO A 128 9.16 18.86 8.42
N LEU A 129 10.40 19.26 8.15
CA LEU A 129 11.52 19.01 9.07
C LEU A 129 11.38 19.84 10.35
N LEU A 130 10.91 21.08 10.26
CA LEU A 130 10.59 21.89 11.43
C LEU A 130 9.47 21.25 12.25
N ALA A 131 8.38 20.82 11.62
CA ALA A 131 7.31 20.08 12.29
C ALA A 131 7.85 18.80 12.95
N ALA A 132 8.71 18.05 12.26
CA ALA A 132 9.33 16.84 12.78
C ALA A 132 10.22 17.10 13.99
N VAL A 133 11.02 18.17 13.99
CA VAL A 133 11.87 18.58 15.12
C VAL A 133 11.00 19.02 16.30
N LEU A 134 9.91 19.77 16.05
CA LEU A 134 8.97 20.16 17.10
C LEU A 134 8.27 18.94 17.72
N VAL A 135 7.83 17.99 16.90
CA VAL A 135 7.23 16.72 17.38
C VAL A 135 8.25 15.87 18.13
N ALA A 136 9.50 15.83 17.66
CA ALA A 136 10.58 15.13 18.36
C ALA A 136 10.86 15.74 19.74
N ALA A 137 10.95 17.07 19.83
CA ALA A 137 11.17 17.78 21.08
C ALA A 137 9.99 17.62 22.03
N ALA A 138 8.75 17.83 21.55
CA ALA A 138 7.54 17.64 22.35
C ALA A 138 7.39 16.19 22.84
N GLY A 139 7.67 15.22 21.98
CA GLY A 139 7.61 13.80 22.31
C GLY A 139 8.69 13.37 23.30
N ALA A 140 9.90 13.93 23.20
CA ALA A 140 10.96 13.69 24.17
C ALA A 140 10.62 14.29 25.55
N LEU A 141 10.06 15.51 25.60
CA LEU A 141 9.60 16.14 26.84
C LEU A 141 8.40 15.39 27.45
N ALA A 142 7.52 14.83 26.62
CA ALA A 142 6.39 14.05 27.07
C ALA A 142 6.74 12.58 27.34
N ALA A 143 7.97 12.12 27.06
CA ALA A 143 8.33 10.71 27.09
C ALA A 143 8.07 10.08 28.46
N ASP A 144 8.46 10.75 29.54
CA ASP A 144 8.25 10.25 30.91
C ASP A 144 6.76 10.13 31.27
N THR A 145 5.92 11.00 30.71
CA THR A 145 4.45 10.98 30.95
C THR A 145 3.70 9.99 30.07
N LEU A 146 4.21 9.75 28.86
CA LEU A 146 3.58 8.89 27.85
C LEU A 146 4.07 7.44 27.95
N ALA A 147 5.31 7.22 28.41
CA ALA A 147 5.90 5.90 28.49
C ALA A 147 5.16 4.93 29.41
N PRO A 148 4.57 5.33 30.56
CA PRO A 148 3.67 4.44 31.27
C PRO A 148 2.52 4.03 30.34
N ARG A 149 1.70 4.97 29.88
CA ARG A 149 0.50 4.66 29.08
C ARG A 149 0.76 3.87 27.79
N LEU A 150 1.89 4.11 27.12
CA LEU A 150 2.23 3.49 25.84
C LEU A 150 3.18 2.30 25.98
N LEU A 151 3.89 2.16 27.09
CA LEU A 151 4.97 1.19 27.28
C LEU A 151 5.00 0.64 28.73
N ASP A 152 3.84 0.55 29.41
CA ASP A 152 3.69 0.14 30.82
C ASP A 152 4.42 -1.20 31.16
N GLY A 153 4.61 -2.08 30.17
CA GLY A 153 5.32 -3.36 30.31
C GLY A 153 6.84 -3.31 30.11
N SER A 154 7.41 -2.18 29.71
CA SER A 154 8.83 -2.02 29.38
C SER A 154 9.71 -1.60 30.57
N GLY A 155 9.11 -1.39 31.74
CA GLY A 155 9.82 -0.99 32.96
C GLY A 155 10.66 0.28 32.78
N ALA A 156 11.88 0.28 33.32
CA ALA A 156 12.81 1.41 33.24
C ALA A 156 13.28 1.73 31.81
N GLU A 157 13.12 0.81 30.84
CA GLU A 157 13.49 1.05 29.44
C GLU A 157 12.39 1.80 28.65
N GLY A 158 11.18 1.94 29.20
CA GLY A 158 10.05 2.59 28.51
C GLY A 158 10.32 4.06 28.12
N PRO A 159 10.60 4.96 29.08
CA PRO A 159 10.89 6.36 28.78
C PRO A 159 12.05 6.59 27.80
N PRO A 160 13.24 5.99 27.97
CA PRO A 160 14.33 6.18 27.02
C PRO A 160 14.00 5.61 25.63
N LEU A 161 13.23 4.51 25.55
CA LEU A 161 12.78 3.97 24.26
C LEU A 161 11.89 4.97 23.54
N LEU A 162 10.93 5.56 24.25
CA LEU A 162 10.01 6.53 23.67
C LEU A 162 10.73 7.81 23.25
N ALA A 163 11.69 8.29 24.05
CA ALA A 163 12.53 9.44 23.69
C ALA A 163 13.33 9.18 22.40
N VAL A 164 13.98 8.01 22.28
CA VAL A 164 14.71 7.60 21.05
C VAL A 164 13.76 7.48 19.85
N THR A 165 12.56 6.97 20.08
CA THR A 165 11.49 6.84 19.08
C THR A 165 11.09 8.21 18.52
N PHE A 166 10.90 9.22 19.37
CA PHE A 166 10.59 10.57 18.91
C PHE A 166 11.79 11.29 18.29
N ALA A 167 12.99 11.11 18.86
CA ALA A 167 14.22 11.73 18.37
C ALA A 167 14.56 11.39 16.91
N VAL A 168 14.10 10.23 16.42
CA VAL A 168 14.37 9.80 15.04
C VAL A 168 13.36 10.30 14.00
N VAL A 169 12.24 10.88 14.43
CA VAL A 169 11.18 11.37 13.52
C VAL A 169 11.74 12.33 12.45
N PRO A 170 12.64 13.29 12.75
CA PRO A 170 13.24 14.16 11.73
C PRO A 170 14.06 13.40 10.68
N VAL A 171 14.77 12.34 11.10
CA VAL A 171 15.55 11.48 10.20
C VAL A 171 14.63 10.74 9.24
N VAL A 172 13.55 10.15 9.75
CA VAL A 172 12.59 9.39 8.92
C VAL A 172 11.79 10.31 7.99
N VAL A 173 11.40 11.50 8.44
CA VAL A 173 10.74 12.52 7.61
C VAL A 173 11.67 12.98 6.49
N GLY A 174 12.93 13.33 6.82
CA GLY A 174 13.93 13.71 5.83
C GLY A 174 14.18 12.60 4.80
N MET A 175 14.31 11.35 5.27
CA MET A 175 14.48 10.18 4.41
C MET A 175 13.29 10.02 3.45
N THR A 176 12.07 10.12 3.97
CA THR A 176 10.82 9.98 3.19
C THR A 176 10.72 11.03 2.10
N LEU A 177 11.01 12.30 2.43
CA LEU A 177 10.97 13.40 1.47
C LEU A 177 12.06 13.27 0.42
N LEU A 178 13.29 12.91 0.80
CA LEU A 178 14.37 12.72 -0.18
C LEU A 178 14.14 11.49 -1.07
N LEU A 179 13.51 10.42 -0.57
CA LEU A 179 13.08 9.30 -1.40
C LEU A 179 12.07 9.75 -2.47
N ALA A 180 11.16 10.67 -2.15
CA ALA A 180 10.26 11.28 -3.12
C ALA A 180 11.03 12.02 -4.22
N VAL A 181 12.09 12.75 -3.85
CA VAL A 181 12.99 13.41 -4.82
C VAL A 181 13.74 12.38 -5.67
N VAL A 182 14.29 11.32 -5.07
CA VAL A 182 15.00 10.24 -5.78
C VAL A 182 14.09 9.61 -6.84
N ARG A 183 12.82 9.36 -6.52
CA ARG A 183 11.82 8.84 -7.49
C ARG A 183 11.64 9.74 -8.72
N CYS A 184 11.87 11.04 -8.58
CA CYS A 184 11.69 12.03 -9.66
C CYS A 184 12.96 12.25 -10.48
N VAL A 185 14.15 12.20 -9.87
CA VAL A 185 15.41 12.63 -10.52
C VAL A 185 16.37 11.47 -10.84
N ARG A 186 16.09 10.26 -10.34
CA ARG A 186 16.89 9.06 -10.61
C ARG A 186 16.02 7.97 -11.23
N PRO A 187 16.63 6.99 -11.94
CA PRO A 187 15.91 5.83 -12.40
C PRO A 187 15.32 5.04 -11.22
N MET A 188 14.13 4.46 -11.42
CA MET A 188 13.34 3.78 -10.38
C MET A 188 14.14 2.74 -9.56
N ARG A 189 15.14 2.09 -10.17
CA ARG A 189 16.05 1.15 -9.49
C ARG A 189 16.75 1.74 -8.26
N ALA A 190 17.05 3.04 -8.27
CA ALA A 190 17.70 3.72 -7.15
C ALA A 190 16.74 3.83 -5.96
N TYR A 191 15.50 4.26 -6.22
CA TYR A 191 14.45 4.28 -5.21
C TYR A 191 14.15 2.88 -4.66
N VAL A 192 14.02 1.88 -5.56
CA VAL A 192 13.79 0.48 -5.16
C VAL A 192 14.94 -0.05 -4.30
N GLY A 193 16.19 0.22 -4.68
CA GLY A 193 17.37 -0.19 -3.93
C GLY A 193 17.38 0.35 -2.50
N VAL A 194 16.95 1.59 -2.28
CA VAL A 194 16.92 2.18 -0.93
C VAL A 194 15.69 1.73 -0.14
N GLN A 195 14.49 1.94 -0.70
CA GLN A 195 13.22 1.73 0.02
C GLN A 195 12.91 0.24 0.24
N PHE A 196 13.19 -0.59 -0.76
CA PHE A 196 12.69 -1.96 -0.81
C PHE A 196 13.79 -3.03 -0.67
N VAL A 197 15.07 -2.63 -0.66
CA VAL A 197 16.20 -3.54 -0.43
C VAL A 197 17.00 -3.11 0.80
N LEU A 198 17.59 -1.91 0.80
CA LEU A 198 18.44 -1.45 1.91
C LEU A 198 17.68 -1.46 3.25
N LEU A 199 16.54 -0.76 3.35
CA LEU A 199 15.78 -0.69 4.60
C LEU A 199 15.24 -2.06 5.05
N PRO A 200 14.54 -2.84 4.19
CA PRO A 200 13.94 -4.08 4.64
C PRO A 200 14.98 -5.16 4.97
N VAL A 201 16.13 -5.21 4.29
CA VAL A 201 17.18 -6.20 4.58
C VAL A 201 17.98 -5.80 5.83
N ALA A 202 18.39 -4.53 5.94
CA ALA A 202 19.26 -4.08 7.02
C ALA A 202 18.57 -4.09 8.39
N ARG A 203 17.27 -3.78 8.48
CA ARG A 203 16.53 -3.76 9.75
C ARG A 203 16.53 -5.11 10.49
N PRO A 204 16.03 -6.23 9.93
CA PRO A 204 16.09 -7.53 10.60
C PRO A 204 17.52 -7.97 10.91
N ALA A 205 18.50 -7.64 10.05
CA ALA A 205 19.90 -7.96 10.32
C ALA A 205 20.44 -7.25 11.57
N LEU A 206 20.24 -5.93 11.68
CA LEU A 206 20.73 -5.15 12.82
C LEU A 206 19.92 -5.37 14.10
N VAL A 207 18.59 -5.47 13.99
CA VAL A 207 17.73 -5.82 15.14
C VAL A 207 18.05 -7.24 15.63
N GLY A 208 18.29 -8.17 14.70
CA GLY A 208 18.69 -9.54 15.03
C GLY A 208 20.06 -9.61 15.68
N ALA A 209 21.03 -8.84 15.19
CA ALA A 209 22.34 -8.72 15.82
C ALA A 209 22.23 -8.20 17.26
N ALA A 210 21.42 -7.16 17.50
CA ALA A 210 21.17 -6.64 18.84
C ALA A 210 20.53 -7.68 19.77
N ALA A 211 19.54 -8.43 19.27
CA ALA A 211 18.90 -9.50 20.03
C ALA A 211 19.88 -10.65 20.37
N LEU A 212 20.73 -11.06 19.42
CA LEU A 212 21.73 -12.13 19.63
C LEU A 212 22.82 -11.74 20.63
N THR A 213 23.18 -10.45 20.73
CA THR A 213 24.12 -9.97 21.75
C THR A 213 23.50 -9.80 23.14
N GLY A 214 22.22 -10.17 23.32
CA GLY A 214 21.48 -9.93 24.56
C GLY A 214 21.20 -8.45 24.82
N GLY A 215 21.22 -7.62 23.77
CA GLY A 215 20.92 -6.20 23.87
C GLY A 215 19.44 -5.99 24.18
N GLY A 216 19.16 -5.13 25.16
CA GLY A 216 17.79 -4.75 25.55
C GLY A 216 17.00 -4.08 24.43
N LEU A 217 15.80 -3.60 24.76
CA LEU A 217 14.86 -3.07 23.78
C LEU A 217 15.40 -1.82 23.07
N LEU A 218 16.20 -1.02 23.79
CA LEU A 218 16.92 0.13 23.24
C LEU A 218 17.91 -0.26 22.14
N ALA A 219 18.71 -1.30 22.35
CA ALA A 219 19.68 -1.78 21.36
C ALA A 219 18.97 -2.33 20.11
N GLY A 220 17.84 -3.02 20.31
CA GLY A 220 16.98 -3.43 19.20
C GLY A 220 16.44 -2.26 18.41
N MET A 221 15.90 -1.24 19.10
CA MET A 221 15.33 -0.07 18.46
C MET A 221 16.39 0.75 17.72
N THR A 222 17.58 0.94 18.28
CA THR A 222 18.69 1.59 17.56
C THR A 222 19.07 0.81 16.30
N GLY A 223 19.08 -0.53 16.35
CA GLY A 223 19.25 -1.40 15.18
C GLY A 223 18.18 -1.20 14.10
N TRP A 224 16.94 -0.87 14.47
CA TRP A 224 15.87 -0.53 13.51
C TRP A 224 16.02 0.88 12.91
N LEU A 225 16.63 1.80 13.66
CA LEU A 225 16.81 3.21 13.30
C LEU A 225 18.06 3.52 12.46
N VAL A 226 19.17 2.84 12.72
CA VAL A 226 20.44 3.04 11.99
C VAL A 226 20.26 2.90 10.46
N PRO A 227 19.50 1.92 9.93
CA PRO A 227 19.22 1.83 8.49
C PRO A 227 18.52 3.06 7.92
N ALA A 228 17.66 3.73 8.69
CA ALA A 228 16.97 4.94 8.25
C ALA A 228 17.94 6.12 8.13
N ALA A 229 18.86 6.28 9.08
CA ALA A 229 19.92 7.28 8.99
C ALA A 229 20.86 7.01 7.80
N LEU A 230 21.26 5.76 7.58
CA LEU A 230 22.05 5.37 6.41
C LEU A 230 21.30 5.67 5.10
N ALA A 231 20.01 5.32 5.03
CA ALA A 231 19.18 5.59 3.87
C ALA A 231 19.02 7.10 3.60
N LEU A 232 18.91 7.93 4.65
CA LEU A 232 18.92 9.38 4.53
C LEU A 232 20.21 9.89 3.87
N LEU A 233 21.38 9.43 4.33
CA LEU A 233 22.67 9.79 3.76
C LEU A 233 22.81 9.36 2.30
N VAL A 234 22.40 8.13 1.98
CA VAL A 234 22.37 7.62 0.60
C VAL A 234 21.46 8.47 -0.27
N CYS A 235 20.27 8.85 0.22
CA CYS A 235 19.36 9.71 -0.54
C CYS A 235 19.92 11.11 -0.76
N LEU A 236 20.58 11.72 0.23
CA LEU A 236 21.28 13.00 0.06
C LEU A 236 22.30 12.92 -1.09
N ALA A 237 23.14 11.89 -1.10
CA ALA A 237 24.13 11.67 -2.16
C ALA A 237 23.47 11.44 -3.54
N LEU A 238 22.37 10.69 -3.58
CA LEU A 238 21.64 10.41 -4.83
C LEU A 238 20.95 11.66 -5.40
N VAL A 239 20.50 12.58 -4.55
CA VAL A 239 19.77 13.80 -4.93
C VAL A 239 20.70 14.95 -5.31
N ALA A 240 21.85 15.09 -4.66
CA ALA A 240 22.73 16.25 -4.82
C ALA A 240 23.19 16.46 -6.28
N GLY A 241 23.66 15.40 -6.94
CA GLY A 241 24.18 15.45 -8.31
C GLY A 241 23.16 15.90 -9.37
N PRO A 242 22.02 15.20 -9.54
CA PRO A 242 21.01 15.52 -10.56
C PRO A 242 20.41 16.93 -10.42
N LEU A 243 20.32 17.44 -9.19
CA LEU A 243 19.85 18.80 -8.94
C LEU A 243 20.95 19.86 -9.05
N GLY A 244 22.20 19.45 -9.29
CA GLY A 244 23.34 20.37 -9.43
C GLY A 244 23.71 21.08 -8.13
N VAL A 245 23.33 20.55 -6.96
CA VAL A 245 23.56 21.20 -5.66
C VAL A 245 25.07 21.41 -5.39
N PRO A 246 25.96 20.41 -5.61
CA PRO A 246 27.40 20.61 -5.44
C PRO A 246 28.00 21.61 -6.43
N ALA A 247 27.34 21.83 -7.57
CA ALA A 247 27.78 22.74 -8.62
C ALA A 247 27.11 24.13 -8.52
N GLY A 248 26.53 24.47 -7.37
CA GLY A 248 26.03 25.81 -7.08
C GLY A 248 24.59 26.09 -7.55
N ALA A 249 23.75 25.05 -7.72
CA ALA A 249 22.34 25.25 -8.02
C ALA A 249 21.66 26.17 -6.98
N ARG A 250 20.78 27.06 -7.45
CA ARG A 250 20.13 28.04 -6.58
C ARG A 250 19.07 27.39 -5.69
N LEU A 251 19.36 27.23 -4.40
CA LEU A 251 18.41 26.78 -3.36
C LEU A 251 17.60 27.95 -2.78
N ARG A 252 17.29 28.97 -3.59
CA ARG A 252 16.53 30.14 -3.15
C ARG A 252 15.14 30.10 -3.79
N PRO A 253 14.09 29.71 -3.05
CA PRO A 253 12.72 29.75 -3.55
C PRO A 253 12.23 31.19 -3.70
N THR A 254 11.30 31.37 -4.62
CA THR A 254 10.52 32.60 -4.75
C THR A 254 9.23 32.50 -3.91
N PRO A 255 8.59 33.60 -3.52
CA PRO A 255 7.31 33.56 -2.80
C PRO A 255 6.21 32.77 -3.53
N ALA A 256 6.22 32.80 -4.87
CA ALA A 256 5.29 32.04 -5.70
C ALA A 256 5.50 30.52 -5.59
N ASP A 257 6.73 30.06 -5.35
CA ASP A 257 7.03 28.63 -5.17
C ASP A 257 6.33 28.08 -3.91
N TRP A 258 6.31 28.87 -2.83
CA TRP A 258 5.67 28.52 -1.57
C TRP A 258 4.16 28.35 -1.72
N SER A 259 3.48 29.37 -2.25
CA SER A 259 2.02 29.33 -2.39
C SER A 259 1.58 28.24 -3.37
N THR A 260 2.29 28.08 -4.48
CA THR A 260 1.97 27.08 -5.50
C THR A 260 2.13 25.66 -4.96
N PHE A 261 3.22 25.40 -4.22
CA PHE A 261 3.49 24.08 -3.65
C PHE A 261 2.48 23.71 -2.56
N TRP A 262 2.28 24.59 -1.57
CA TRP A 262 1.43 24.28 -0.41
C TRP A 262 -0.06 24.26 -0.74
N ARG A 263 -0.51 25.05 -1.71
CA ARG A 263 -1.90 24.96 -2.21
C ARG A 263 -2.22 23.58 -2.80
N PHE A 264 -1.22 22.89 -3.34
CA PHE A 264 -1.36 21.53 -3.83
C PHE A 264 -1.13 20.47 -2.73
N ALA A 265 -0.11 20.64 -1.89
CA ALA A 265 0.30 19.63 -0.91
C ALA A 265 -0.65 19.53 0.30
N LEU A 266 -1.15 20.66 0.81
CA LEU A 266 -1.89 20.70 2.08
C LEU A 266 -3.21 19.89 2.05
N PRO A 267 -4.04 19.92 0.98
CA PRO A 267 -5.23 19.07 0.89
C PRO A 267 -4.93 17.56 0.83
N ARG A 268 -3.68 17.16 0.58
CA ARG A 268 -3.23 15.75 0.60
C ARG A 268 -2.62 15.36 1.95
N ALA A 269 -2.19 16.32 2.76
CA ALA A 269 -1.67 16.07 4.10
C ALA A 269 -2.67 15.31 4.97
N ALA A 270 -3.94 15.71 4.94
CA ALA A 270 -4.99 15.08 5.74
C ALA A 270 -5.17 13.59 5.38
N SER A 271 -5.19 13.26 4.08
CA SER A 271 -5.29 11.87 3.61
C SER A 271 -4.08 11.05 4.03
N ALA A 272 -2.85 11.57 3.89
CA ALA A 272 -1.64 10.87 4.28
C ALA A 272 -1.58 10.60 5.80
N ALA A 273 -2.04 11.55 6.62
CA ALA A 273 -2.12 11.39 8.08
C ALA A 273 -3.16 10.31 8.47
N ILE A 274 -4.32 10.30 7.81
CA ILE A 274 -5.37 9.28 8.02
C ILE A 274 -4.85 7.89 7.63
N ASP A 275 -4.18 7.75 6.49
CA ASP A 275 -3.63 6.47 6.02
C ASP A 275 -2.57 5.93 7.00
N ALA A 276 -1.66 6.80 7.46
CA ALA A 276 -0.63 6.42 8.42
C ALA A 276 -1.23 6.01 9.78
N GLY A 277 -2.22 6.76 10.27
CA GLY A 277 -2.96 6.45 11.49
C GLY A 277 -3.69 5.12 11.39
N SER A 278 -4.45 4.91 10.31
CA SER A 278 -5.28 3.72 10.11
C SER A 278 -4.47 2.42 10.11
N MET A 279 -3.24 2.44 9.61
CA MET A 279 -2.38 1.24 9.58
C MET A 279 -1.91 0.79 10.97
N TRP A 280 -1.68 1.73 11.89
CA TRP A 280 -1.10 1.45 13.20
C TRP A 280 -2.08 1.60 14.37
N VAL A 281 -3.26 2.17 14.13
CA VAL A 281 -4.26 2.43 15.17
C VAL A 281 -4.61 1.17 15.96
N GLY A 282 -4.74 0.01 15.30
CA GLY A 282 -5.05 -1.24 15.99
C GLY A 282 -3.97 -1.66 16.99
N VAL A 283 -2.69 -1.58 16.60
CA VAL A 283 -1.57 -1.90 17.50
C VAL A 283 -1.53 -0.90 18.64
N LEU A 284 -1.57 0.40 18.35
CA LEU A 284 -1.48 1.46 19.36
C LEU A 284 -2.66 1.45 20.35
N LEU A 285 -3.89 1.18 19.89
CA LEU A 285 -5.04 1.02 20.77
C LEU A 285 -4.89 -0.23 21.65
N THR A 286 -4.41 -1.34 21.08
CA THR A 286 -4.16 -2.57 21.86
C THR A 286 -3.11 -2.34 22.94
N THR A 287 -2.03 -1.63 22.59
CA THR A 287 -0.96 -1.23 23.50
C THR A 287 -1.50 -0.48 24.71
N VAL A 288 -2.36 0.53 24.49
CA VAL A 288 -2.89 1.39 25.57
C VAL A 288 -3.98 0.69 26.39
N LEU A 289 -4.81 -0.15 25.78
CA LEU A 289 -6.03 -0.67 26.40
C LEU A 289 -5.91 -2.10 26.95
N ALA A 290 -4.98 -2.90 26.42
CA ALA A 290 -4.74 -4.29 26.84
C ALA A 290 -3.27 -4.58 27.20
N GLY A 291 -2.36 -3.64 26.94
CA GLY A 291 -0.95 -3.76 27.27
C GLY A 291 -0.08 -4.33 26.15
N GLN A 292 1.22 -4.41 26.42
CA GLN A 292 2.23 -4.72 25.40
C GLN A 292 2.16 -6.16 24.90
N ALA A 293 1.94 -7.14 25.78
CA ALA A 293 1.92 -8.54 25.37
C ALA A 293 0.84 -8.80 24.31
N ASP A 294 -0.39 -8.29 24.54
CA ASP A 294 -1.49 -8.37 23.57
C ASP A 294 -1.20 -7.59 22.30
N ALA A 295 -0.58 -6.40 22.40
CA ALA A 295 -0.17 -5.64 21.22
C ALA A 295 0.89 -6.36 20.39
N GLY A 296 1.82 -7.06 21.04
CA GLY A 296 2.84 -7.91 20.40
C GLY A 296 2.20 -9.07 19.66
N VAL A 297 1.25 -9.77 20.30
CA VAL A 297 0.48 -10.86 19.68
C VAL A 297 -0.33 -10.35 18.49
N PHE A 298 -1.10 -9.26 18.66
CA PHE A 298 -1.89 -8.65 17.60
C PHE A 298 -1.01 -8.18 16.42
N GLY A 299 0.12 -7.53 16.70
CA GLY A 299 1.08 -7.07 15.71
C GLY A 299 1.70 -8.22 14.89
N ALA A 300 2.00 -9.35 15.54
CA ALA A 300 2.50 -10.56 14.89
C ALA A 300 1.43 -11.19 13.98
N VAL A 301 0.20 -11.34 14.48
CA VAL A 301 -0.96 -11.85 13.75
C VAL A 301 -1.21 -11.05 12.47
N GLY A 302 -1.14 -9.70 12.55
CA GLY A 302 -1.33 -8.82 11.39
C GLY A 302 -0.36 -9.09 10.23
N ARG A 303 0.85 -9.63 10.48
CA ARG A 303 1.82 -9.94 9.42
C ARG A 303 1.39 -11.09 8.52
N TYR A 304 0.67 -12.07 9.05
CA TYR A 304 0.11 -13.17 8.25
C TYR A 304 -1.00 -12.69 7.32
N VAL A 305 -1.85 -11.79 7.82
CA VAL A 305 -2.97 -11.21 7.07
C VAL A 305 -2.48 -10.46 5.82
N LEU A 306 -1.41 -9.66 5.98
CA LEU A 306 -0.79 -8.91 4.88
C LEU A 306 -0.14 -9.81 3.83
N ALA A 307 0.46 -10.94 4.23
CA ALA A 307 1.09 -11.88 3.29
C ALA A 307 0.08 -12.46 2.28
N GLY A 308 -1.15 -12.78 2.73
CA GLY A 308 -2.20 -13.27 1.84
C GLY A 308 -2.69 -12.26 0.79
N GLN A 309 -2.41 -10.96 0.97
CA GLN A 309 -2.75 -9.92 -0.01
C GLN A 309 -1.78 -9.85 -1.19
N LEU A 310 -0.60 -10.49 -1.13
CA LEU A 310 0.40 -10.40 -2.20
C LEU A 310 -0.14 -10.88 -3.55
N ALA A 311 -0.96 -11.93 -3.56
CA ALA A 311 -1.63 -12.42 -4.78
C ALA A 311 -2.56 -11.35 -5.38
N MET A 312 -3.35 -10.67 -4.54
CA MET A 312 -4.22 -9.57 -4.96
C MET A 312 -3.44 -8.39 -5.56
N GLN A 313 -2.28 -8.07 -4.99
CA GLN A 313 -1.45 -6.96 -5.47
C GLN A 313 -0.96 -7.21 -6.90
N GLY A 314 -0.42 -8.38 -7.19
CA GLY A 314 0.04 -8.73 -8.54
C GLY A 314 -1.10 -8.70 -9.57
N LEU A 315 -2.25 -9.22 -9.18
CA LEU A 315 -3.43 -9.26 -10.03
C LEU A 315 -3.99 -7.85 -10.32
N ARG A 316 -4.00 -6.96 -9.32
CA ARG A 316 -4.43 -5.57 -9.48
C ARG A 316 -3.56 -4.80 -10.49
N VAL A 317 -2.24 -4.99 -10.45
CA VAL A 317 -1.32 -4.32 -11.38
C VAL A 317 -1.61 -4.70 -12.83
N ALA A 318 -1.90 -5.98 -13.09
CA ALA A 318 -2.13 -6.47 -14.45
C ALA A 318 -3.43 -5.93 -15.07
N VAL A 319 -4.48 -5.74 -14.28
CA VAL A 319 -5.84 -5.51 -14.80
C VAL A 319 -6.36 -4.09 -14.60
N SER A 320 -5.70 -3.30 -13.75
CA SER A 320 -6.01 -1.87 -13.54
C SER A 320 -6.10 -1.08 -14.86
N PRO A 321 -5.14 -1.17 -15.81
CA PRO A 321 -5.24 -0.45 -17.09
C PRO A 321 -6.47 -0.84 -17.94
N GLN A 322 -6.86 -2.12 -17.90
CA GLN A 322 -8.01 -2.63 -18.64
C GLN A 322 -9.32 -2.09 -18.07
N LEU A 323 -9.46 -2.11 -16.74
CA LEU A 323 -10.63 -1.55 -16.04
C LEU A 323 -10.76 -0.05 -16.32
N SER A 324 -9.66 0.71 -16.26
CA SER A 324 -9.65 2.14 -16.59
C SER A 324 -10.18 2.40 -18.00
N ARG A 325 -9.69 1.66 -18.98
CA ARG A 325 -10.09 1.79 -20.39
C ARG A 325 -11.58 1.47 -20.58
N LEU A 326 -12.05 0.33 -20.06
CA LEU A 326 -13.44 -0.10 -20.21
C LEU A 326 -14.42 0.88 -19.53
N LEU A 327 -14.06 1.39 -18.34
CA LEU A 327 -14.87 2.40 -17.66
C LEU A 327 -14.86 3.74 -18.40
N GLY A 328 -13.72 4.14 -18.96
CA GLY A 328 -13.60 5.35 -19.79
C GLY A 328 -14.40 5.28 -21.09
N LEU A 329 -14.54 4.10 -21.68
CA LEU A 329 -15.39 3.84 -22.86
C LEU A 329 -16.88 3.66 -22.51
N GLY A 330 -17.25 3.71 -21.22
CA GLY A 330 -18.62 3.46 -20.78
C GLY A 330 -19.07 2.00 -20.83
N GLU A 331 -18.16 1.05 -21.10
CA GLU A 331 -18.43 -0.39 -21.20
C GLU A 331 -18.54 -1.05 -19.81
N ARG A 332 -19.52 -0.62 -19.02
CA ARG A 332 -19.70 -1.03 -17.62
C ARG A 332 -19.90 -2.55 -17.45
N ALA A 333 -20.57 -3.19 -18.40
CA ALA A 333 -20.79 -4.64 -18.38
C ALA A 333 -19.48 -5.43 -18.57
N ALA A 334 -18.62 -4.99 -19.50
CA ALA A 334 -17.30 -5.58 -19.72
C ALA A 334 -16.40 -5.34 -18.50
N ALA A 335 -16.42 -4.12 -17.93
CA ALA A 335 -15.68 -3.81 -16.70
C ALA A 335 -16.12 -4.71 -15.53
N ALA A 336 -17.43 -4.93 -15.37
CA ALA A 336 -17.96 -5.85 -14.35
C ALA A 336 -17.53 -7.31 -14.60
N ALA A 337 -17.48 -7.75 -15.86
CA ALA A 337 -16.99 -9.09 -16.21
C ALA A 337 -15.50 -9.27 -15.87
N VAL A 338 -14.68 -8.28 -16.18
CA VAL A 338 -13.27 -8.25 -15.81
C VAL A 338 -13.11 -8.27 -14.28
N HIS A 339 -13.90 -7.48 -13.55
CA HIS A 339 -13.91 -7.51 -12.08
C HIS A 339 -14.30 -8.88 -11.51
N ARG A 340 -15.33 -9.53 -12.05
CA ARG A 340 -15.75 -10.88 -11.60
C ARG A 340 -14.66 -11.91 -11.83
N GLN A 341 -14.03 -11.88 -13.01
CA GLN A 341 -12.93 -12.77 -13.34
C GLN A 341 -11.75 -12.56 -12.37
N LEU A 342 -11.35 -11.30 -12.15
CA LEU A 342 -10.34 -10.92 -11.17
C LEU A 342 -10.65 -11.45 -9.77
N THR A 343 -11.89 -11.27 -9.34
CA THR A 343 -12.34 -11.67 -8.01
C THR A 343 -12.31 -13.18 -7.86
N ALA A 344 -12.68 -13.93 -8.91
CA ALA A 344 -12.58 -15.39 -8.92
C ALA A 344 -11.12 -15.88 -8.79
N TRP A 345 -10.18 -15.25 -9.50
CA TRP A 345 -8.75 -15.57 -9.36
C TRP A 345 -8.22 -15.25 -7.96
N SER A 346 -8.57 -14.07 -7.45
CA SER A 346 -8.20 -13.68 -6.09
C SER A 346 -8.74 -14.68 -5.07
N LEU A 347 -9.99 -15.11 -5.22
CA LEU A 347 -10.63 -16.04 -4.33
C LEU A 347 -9.88 -17.37 -4.31
N VAL A 348 -9.66 -17.97 -5.49
CA VAL A 348 -9.01 -19.28 -5.60
C VAL A 348 -7.56 -19.26 -5.09
N LEU A 349 -6.86 -18.13 -5.24
CA LEU A 349 -5.47 -18.00 -4.79
C LEU A 349 -5.34 -17.65 -3.29
N SER A 350 -6.19 -16.76 -2.77
CA SER A 350 -6.04 -16.22 -1.41
C SER A 350 -6.88 -16.97 -0.37
N TRP A 351 -8.06 -17.50 -0.72
CA TRP A 351 -8.92 -18.17 0.26
C TRP A 351 -8.30 -19.42 0.87
N PRO A 352 -7.60 -20.31 0.13
CA PRO A 352 -6.91 -21.44 0.75
C PRO A 352 -5.93 -21.02 1.83
N VAL A 353 -5.17 -19.93 1.59
CA VAL A 353 -4.21 -19.40 2.56
C VAL A 353 -4.93 -18.90 3.82
N TYR A 354 -5.96 -18.08 3.67
CA TYR A 354 -6.70 -17.54 4.82
C TYR A 354 -7.48 -18.63 5.59
N LEU A 355 -8.07 -19.61 4.90
CA LEU A 355 -8.73 -20.74 5.56
C LEU A 355 -7.73 -21.60 6.34
N LEU A 356 -6.53 -21.85 5.80
CA LEU A 356 -5.48 -22.55 6.53
C LEU A 356 -4.94 -21.73 7.70
N LEU A 357 -4.80 -20.41 7.57
CA LEU A 357 -4.46 -19.53 8.70
C LEU A 357 -5.50 -19.61 9.83
N ALA A 358 -6.80 -19.63 9.48
CA ALA A 358 -7.87 -19.76 10.45
C ALA A 358 -7.91 -21.15 11.10
N ALA A 359 -7.68 -22.21 10.34
CA ALA A 359 -7.71 -23.58 10.84
C ALA A 359 -6.45 -23.94 11.66
N PHE A 360 -5.26 -23.52 11.23
CA PHE A 360 -3.98 -23.90 11.80
C PHE A 360 -3.24 -22.74 12.45
N GLY A 361 -3.97 -21.76 13.01
CA GLY A 361 -3.39 -20.61 13.70
C GLY A 361 -2.23 -20.95 14.67
N PRO A 362 -2.35 -22.00 15.53
CA PRO A 362 -1.25 -22.42 16.39
C PRO A 362 0.03 -22.82 15.63
N ALA A 363 -0.10 -23.53 14.50
CA ALA A 363 1.04 -23.93 13.68
C ALA A 363 1.80 -22.72 13.10
N PHE A 364 1.07 -21.71 12.64
CA PHE A 364 1.65 -20.47 12.11
C PHE A 364 2.27 -19.62 13.23
N LEU A 365 1.60 -19.50 14.37
CA LEU A 365 2.10 -18.68 15.48
C LEU A 365 3.32 -19.29 16.19
N ALA A 366 3.52 -20.60 16.10
CA ALA A 366 4.74 -21.27 16.59
C ALA A 366 6.04 -20.71 15.96
N LEU A 367 5.96 -20.11 14.77
CA LEU A 367 7.09 -19.43 14.15
C LEU A 367 7.55 -18.20 14.96
N PHE A 368 6.62 -17.51 15.62
CA PHE A 368 6.92 -16.36 16.47
C PHE A 368 7.33 -16.76 17.88
N GLY A 369 6.88 -17.92 18.37
CA GLY A 369 7.23 -18.49 19.67
C GLY A 369 6.03 -19.18 20.34
N PRO A 370 6.24 -20.01 21.38
CA PRO A 370 5.16 -20.71 22.06
C PRO A 370 4.15 -19.77 22.73
N GLU A 371 4.61 -18.63 23.26
CA GLU A 371 3.77 -17.63 23.93
C GLU A 371 2.79 -16.93 22.99
N PHE A 372 3.05 -16.96 21.68
CA PHE A 372 2.16 -16.38 20.67
C PHE A 372 0.96 -17.26 20.35
N GLY A 373 0.89 -18.50 20.87
CA GLY A 373 -0.22 -19.43 20.63
C GLY A 373 -1.59 -18.86 21.04
N ALA A 374 -1.63 -17.98 22.05
CA ALA A 374 -2.85 -17.28 22.49
C ALA A 374 -3.45 -16.37 21.40
N GLY A 375 -2.68 -15.99 20.37
CA GLY A 375 -3.15 -15.20 19.24
C GLY A 375 -3.93 -15.99 18.18
N ALA A 376 -4.07 -17.32 18.32
CA ALA A 376 -4.78 -18.16 17.35
C ALA A 376 -6.23 -17.69 17.06
N PRO A 377 -7.09 -17.36 18.05
CA PRO A 377 -8.40 -16.79 17.78
C PRO A 377 -8.35 -15.46 17.03
N ALA A 378 -7.44 -14.55 17.40
CA ALA A 378 -7.24 -13.28 16.71
C ALA A 378 -6.86 -13.47 15.23
N LEU A 379 -5.96 -14.42 14.95
CA LEU A 379 -5.57 -14.78 13.58
C LEU A 379 -6.74 -15.37 12.79
N ALA A 380 -7.54 -16.25 13.40
CA ALA A 380 -8.70 -16.82 12.74
C ALA A 380 -9.74 -15.75 12.38
N VAL A 381 -10.07 -14.86 13.32
CA VAL A 381 -11.00 -13.74 13.10
C VAL A 381 -10.55 -12.87 11.93
N LEU A 382 -9.29 -12.44 11.91
CA LEU A 382 -8.78 -11.61 10.83
C LEU A 382 -8.70 -12.37 9.51
N ALA A 383 -8.28 -13.63 9.51
CA ALA A 383 -8.24 -14.43 8.30
C ALA A 383 -9.63 -14.62 7.68
N LEU A 384 -10.68 -14.80 8.50
CA LEU A 384 -12.06 -14.86 8.04
C LEU A 384 -12.55 -13.51 7.47
N ALA A 385 -12.20 -12.39 8.11
CA ALA A 385 -12.50 -11.06 7.58
C ALA A 385 -11.83 -10.82 6.22
N MET A 386 -10.62 -11.36 6.03
CA MET A 386 -9.90 -11.28 4.77
C MET A 386 -10.54 -12.11 3.64
N LEU A 387 -11.32 -13.14 3.96
CA LEU A 387 -12.16 -13.83 2.96
C LEU A 387 -13.22 -12.89 2.40
N VAL A 388 -13.83 -12.04 3.22
CA VAL A 388 -14.77 -11.01 2.78
C VAL A 388 -14.06 -9.98 1.90
N ASN A 389 -12.92 -9.45 2.37
CA ASN A 389 -12.11 -8.50 1.62
C ASN A 389 -11.73 -9.03 0.22
N THR A 390 -11.24 -10.27 0.14
CA THR A 390 -10.85 -10.88 -1.14
C THR A 390 -12.03 -11.37 -1.97
N GLY A 391 -13.15 -11.74 -1.33
CA GLY A 391 -14.36 -12.22 -1.98
C GLY A 391 -15.20 -11.11 -2.62
N VAL A 392 -15.16 -9.89 -2.08
CA VAL A 392 -15.72 -8.69 -2.71
C VAL A 392 -14.89 -8.27 -3.93
N GLY A 393 -13.60 -8.59 -3.91
CA GLY A 393 -12.64 -8.26 -4.95
C GLY A 393 -12.20 -6.81 -4.90
N ASN A 394 -11.55 -6.34 -5.96
CA ASN A 394 -10.90 -5.03 -6.00
C ASN A 394 -11.87 -3.87 -6.30
N VAL A 395 -12.93 -3.74 -5.50
CA VAL A 395 -13.97 -2.69 -5.66
C VAL A 395 -13.42 -1.27 -5.48
N GLN A 396 -12.35 -1.14 -4.70
CA GLN A 396 -11.60 0.10 -4.56
C GLN A 396 -11.14 0.63 -5.93
N SER A 397 -10.58 -0.23 -6.78
CA SER A 397 -10.12 0.20 -8.10
C SER A 397 -11.27 0.62 -9.01
N LEU A 398 -12.44 -0.02 -8.93
CA LEU A 398 -13.62 0.40 -9.70
C LEU A 398 -14.09 1.82 -9.30
N LEU A 399 -14.13 2.12 -8.00
CA LEU A 399 -14.53 3.44 -7.50
C LEU A 399 -13.50 4.52 -7.85
N LEU A 400 -12.22 4.23 -7.67
CA LEU A 400 -11.14 5.17 -7.97
C LEU A 400 -11.06 5.46 -9.47
N MET A 401 -11.09 4.43 -10.31
CA MET A 401 -11.01 4.56 -11.76
C MET A 401 -12.29 5.12 -12.38
N GLY A 402 -13.44 4.88 -11.75
CA GLY A 402 -14.72 5.51 -12.10
C GLY A 402 -14.84 6.98 -11.66
N GLY A 403 -13.79 7.58 -11.11
CA GLY A 403 -13.78 8.99 -10.68
C GLY A 403 -14.56 9.26 -9.39
N ARG A 404 -14.88 8.22 -8.61
CA ARG A 404 -15.70 8.29 -7.37
C ARG A 404 -14.85 8.07 -6.11
N SER A 405 -13.68 8.70 -6.05
CA SER A 405 -12.76 8.60 -4.90
C SER A 405 -13.38 8.99 -3.56
N GLY A 406 -14.32 9.95 -3.55
CA GLY A 406 -15.06 10.34 -2.35
C GLY A 406 -15.91 9.20 -1.75
N LEU A 407 -16.48 8.31 -2.58
CA LEU A 407 -17.25 7.16 -2.10
C LEU A 407 -16.35 6.11 -1.45
N HIS A 408 -15.16 5.89 -2.01
CA HIS A 408 -14.18 5.00 -1.39
C HIS A 408 -13.69 5.58 -0.06
N LEU A 409 -13.38 6.88 -0.02
CA LEU A 409 -12.98 7.57 1.21
C LEU A 409 -14.05 7.42 2.30
N ALA A 410 -15.33 7.60 1.96
CA ALA A 410 -16.44 7.42 2.90
C ALA A 410 -16.50 5.98 3.44
N ALA A 411 -16.31 4.96 2.60
CA ALA A 411 -16.28 3.56 3.02
C ALA A 411 -15.09 3.25 3.95
N THR A 412 -13.89 3.76 3.63
CA THR A 412 -12.70 3.59 4.48
C THR A 412 -12.85 4.32 5.82
N LEU A 413 -13.42 5.53 5.81
CA LEU A 413 -13.73 6.25 7.06
C LEU A 413 -14.76 5.50 7.91
N ALA A 414 -15.80 4.93 7.31
CA ALA A 414 -16.76 4.10 8.03
C ALA A 414 -16.09 2.87 8.68
N GLY A 415 -15.23 2.17 7.94
CA GLY A 415 -14.46 1.04 8.46
C GLY A 415 -13.51 1.43 9.59
N LEU A 416 -12.82 2.57 9.47
CA LEU A 416 -11.95 3.11 10.52
C LEU A 416 -12.74 3.47 11.78
N LEU A 417 -13.88 4.16 11.64
CA LEU A 417 -14.74 4.50 12.76
C LEU A 417 -15.23 3.25 13.49
N VAL A 418 -15.70 2.23 12.76
CA VAL A 418 -16.10 0.95 13.35
C VAL A 418 -14.92 0.29 14.08
N THR A 419 -13.73 0.29 13.48
CA THR A 419 -12.52 -0.28 14.09
C THR A 419 -12.17 0.42 15.40
N VAL A 420 -12.19 1.76 15.41
CA VAL A 420 -11.87 2.52 16.62
C VAL A 420 -12.96 2.34 17.68
N THR A 421 -14.23 2.50 17.33
CA THR A 421 -15.36 2.37 18.27
C THR A 421 -15.41 0.98 18.89
N LEU A 422 -15.36 -0.09 18.08
CA LEU A 422 -15.33 -1.45 18.61
C LEU A 422 -14.01 -1.76 19.31
N GLY A 423 -12.89 -1.16 18.90
CA GLY A 423 -11.61 -1.30 19.58
C GLY A 423 -11.68 -0.79 21.01
N LEU A 424 -12.24 0.41 21.22
CA LEU A 424 -12.44 0.99 22.55
C LEU A 424 -13.34 0.12 23.45
N LEU A 425 -14.30 -0.62 22.86
CA LEU A 425 -15.24 -1.47 23.59
C LEU A 425 -14.72 -2.89 23.86
N LEU A 426 -14.07 -3.52 22.87
CA LEU A 426 -13.73 -4.94 22.91
C LEU A 426 -12.32 -5.21 23.43
N ILE A 427 -11.36 -4.31 23.19
CA ILE A 427 -9.95 -4.52 23.58
C ILE A 427 -9.80 -4.67 25.11
N PRO A 428 -10.43 -3.83 25.96
CA PRO A 428 -10.25 -3.96 27.41
C PRO A 428 -10.66 -5.34 27.98
N GLY A 429 -11.67 -5.98 27.37
CA GLY A 429 -12.17 -7.29 27.82
C GLY A 429 -11.59 -8.51 27.09
N HIS A 430 -11.07 -8.34 25.87
CA HIS A 430 -10.66 -9.45 24.99
C HIS A 430 -9.24 -9.31 24.42
N GLY A 431 -8.46 -8.32 24.85
CA GLY A 431 -7.05 -8.16 24.48
C GLY A 431 -6.81 -8.15 22.97
N ALA A 432 -5.81 -8.92 22.51
CA ALA A 432 -5.48 -9.07 21.10
C ALA A 432 -6.65 -9.59 20.24
N THR A 433 -7.52 -10.44 20.80
CA THR A 433 -8.69 -10.96 20.09
C THR A 433 -9.76 -9.87 19.92
N GLY A 434 -9.93 -9.00 20.92
CA GLY A 434 -10.79 -7.82 20.83
C GLY A 434 -10.34 -6.87 19.72
N ALA A 435 -9.03 -6.63 19.62
CA ALA A 435 -8.43 -5.82 18.55
C ALA A 435 -8.66 -6.44 17.16
N ALA A 436 -8.50 -7.76 17.05
CA ALA A 436 -8.79 -8.49 15.82
C ALA A 436 -10.27 -8.43 15.42
N LEU A 437 -11.21 -8.56 16.36
CA LEU A 437 -12.65 -8.43 16.12
C LEU A 437 -13.01 -7.02 15.62
N ALA A 438 -12.47 -5.99 16.28
CA ALA A 438 -12.70 -4.60 15.89
C ALA A 438 -12.20 -4.33 14.47
N TRP A 439 -10.97 -4.76 14.15
CA TRP A 439 -10.39 -4.59 12.82
C TRP A 439 -11.12 -5.43 11.76
N ALA A 440 -11.52 -6.67 12.08
CA ALA A 440 -12.35 -7.50 11.21
C ALA A 440 -13.68 -6.83 10.85
N ALA A 441 -14.38 -6.27 11.84
CA ALA A 441 -15.62 -5.53 11.62
C ALA A 441 -15.41 -4.29 10.75
N GLY A 442 -14.29 -3.57 10.94
CA GLY A 442 -13.89 -2.46 10.09
C GLY A 442 -13.65 -2.88 8.63
N ILE A 443 -12.87 -3.94 8.40
CA ILE A 443 -12.61 -4.51 7.07
C ILE A 443 -13.92 -4.88 6.38
N VAL A 444 -14.82 -5.57 7.09
CA VAL A 444 -16.12 -5.98 6.54
C VAL A 444 -16.97 -4.76 6.21
N THR A 445 -17.06 -3.78 7.12
CA THR A 445 -17.82 -2.54 6.91
C THR A 445 -17.31 -1.77 5.69
N GLU A 446 -15.99 -1.56 5.58
CA GLU A 446 -15.37 -0.89 4.45
C GLU A 446 -15.67 -1.61 3.14
N ASN A 447 -15.43 -2.93 3.10
CA ASN A 447 -15.57 -3.71 1.87
C ASN A 447 -17.03 -3.80 1.40
N LEU A 448 -17.97 -4.04 2.30
CA LEU A 448 -19.39 -4.13 1.95
C LEU A 448 -19.96 -2.78 1.52
N THR A 449 -19.58 -1.69 2.20
CA THR A 449 -19.96 -0.32 1.81
C THR A 449 -19.40 0.03 0.43
N ALA A 450 -18.11 -0.23 0.20
CA ALA A 450 -17.47 0.00 -1.09
C ALA A 450 -18.08 -0.85 -2.20
N ALA A 451 -18.43 -2.12 -1.93
CA ALA A 451 -19.12 -2.99 -2.87
C ALA A 451 -20.50 -2.48 -3.24
N GLY A 452 -21.27 -2.01 -2.26
CA GLY A 452 -22.59 -1.40 -2.47
C GLY A 452 -22.48 -0.17 -3.37
N CYS A 453 -21.59 0.77 -3.03
CA CYS A 453 -21.31 1.96 -3.84
C CYS A 453 -20.88 1.59 -5.27
N ALA A 454 -19.95 0.63 -5.41
CA ALA A 454 -19.47 0.18 -6.72
C ALA A 454 -20.60 -0.44 -7.55
N ARG A 455 -21.49 -1.22 -6.93
CA ARG A 455 -22.65 -1.81 -7.62
C ARG A 455 -23.61 -0.74 -8.13
N VAL A 456 -23.88 0.30 -7.34
CA VAL A 456 -24.73 1.43 -7.75
C VAL A 456 -24.09 2.21 -8.91
N VAL A 457 -22.78 2.47 -8.84
CA VAL A 457 -22.06 3.24 -9.87
C VAL A 457 -21.94 2.47 -11.19
N VAL A 458 -21.59 1.18 -11.12
CA VAL A 458 -21.40 0.33 -12.31
C VAL A 458 -22.76 -0.11 -12.89
N GLY A 459 -23.79 -0.26 -12.06
CA GLY A 459 -25.13 -0.68 -12.49
C GLY A 459 -25.20 -2.14 -12.97
N GLN A 460 -24.20 -2.95 -12.65
CA GLN A 460 -24.07 -4.35 -13.07
C GLN A 460 -23.75 -5.24 -11.87
N PRO A 461 -24.14 -6.52 -11.88
CA PRO A 461 -23.80 -7.45 -10.80
C PRO A 461 -22.29 -7.70 -10.76
N LEU A 462 -21.68 -7.38 -9.61
CA LEU A 462 -20.25 -7.59 -9.34
C LEU A 462 -19.95 -9.00 -8.81
N VAL A 463 -20.99 -9.77 -8.47
CA VAL A 463 -20.92 -11.15 -8.00
C VAL A 463 -21.87 -11.98 -8.84
N ASP A 464 -21.44 -13.17 -9.26
CA ASP A 464 -22.25 -14.12 -10.03
C ASP A 464 -22.26 -15.51 -9.38
N ARG A 465 -23.08 -16.41 -9.95
CA ARG A 465 -23.18 -17.80 -9.49
C ARG A 465 -21.87 -18.57 -9.65
N ALA A 466 -21.02 -18.19 -10.61
CA ALA A 466 -19.72 -18.84 -10.81
C ALA A 466 -18.78 -18.52 -9.65
N LEU A 467 -18.76 -17.28 -9.18
CA LEU A 467 -18.01 -16.87 -8.01
C LEU A 467 -18.51 -17.59 -6.75
N GLY A 468 -19.83 -17.68 -6.55
CA GLY A 468 -20.41 -18.42 -5.43
C GLY A 468 -20.06 -19.92 -5.45
N ARG A 469 -20.05 -20.54 -6.64
CA ARG A 469 -19.60 -21.93 -6.80
C ARG A 469 -18.11 -22.07 -6.47
N ALA A 470 -17.26 -21.20 -7.01
CA ALA A 470 -15.83 -21.21 -6.72
C ALA A 470 -15.56 -21.06 -5.21
N ALA A 471 -16.25 -20.12 -4.55
CA ALA A 471 -16.24 -19.94 -3.10
C ALA A 471 -16.58 -21.23 -2.35
N SER A 472 -17.72 -21.85 -2.68
CA SER A 472 -18.17 -23.09 -2.01
C SER A 472 -17.22 -24.26 -2.22
N VAL A 473 -16.67 -24.42 -3.43
CA VAL A 473 -15.72 -25.49 -3.76
C VAL A 473 -14.41 -25.28 -3.01
N THR A 474 -13.89 -24.05 -2.96
CA THR A 474 -12.66 -23.74 -2.23
C THR A 474 -12.84 -23.95 -0.73
N VAL A 475 -13.94 -23.44 -0.13
CA VAL A 475 -14.24 -23.64 1.29
C VAL A 475 -14.43 -25.12 1.60
N GLY A 476 -15.17 -25.86 0.78
CA GLY A 476 -15.37 -27.29 0.95
C GLY A 476 -14.06 -28.09 0.87
N ALA A 477 -13.28 -27.89 -0.18
CA ALA A 477 -12.01 -28.62 -0.38
C ALA A 477 -10.99 -28.32 0.74
N VAL A 478 -10.79 -27.04 1.07
CA VAL A 478 -9.84 -26.63 2.12
C VAL A 478 -10.36 -26.98 3.49
N GLY A 479 -11.67 -26.85 3.74
CA GLY A 479 -12.32 -27.27 4.98
C GLY A 479 -12.17 -28.76 5.23
N CYS A 480 -12.45 -29.61 4.23
CA CYS A 480 -12.24 -31.06 4.34
C CYS A 480 -10.77 -31.42 4.60
N ALA A 481 -9.82 -30.81 3.87
CA ALA A 481 -8.40 -31.05 4.08
C ALA A 481 -7.93 -30.59 5.47
N ALA A 482 -8.42 -29.44 5.93
CA ALA A 482 -8.09 -28.90 7.25
C ALA A 482 -8.69 -29.75 8.38
N LEU A 483 -9.93 -30.22 8.23
CA LEU A 483 -10.56 -31.14 9.18
C LEU A 483 -9.83 -32.49 9.24
N ALA A 484 -9.43 -33.05 8.09
CA ALA A 484 -8.61 -34.26 8.04
C ALA A 484 -7.26 -34.05 8.73
N GLY A 485 -6.57 -32.95 8.41
CA GLY A 485 -5.29 -32.59 9.05
C GLY A 485 -5.42 -32.42 10.57
N ALA A 486 -6.42 -31.67 11.01
CA ALA A 486 -6.65 -31.35 12.41
C ALA A 486 -7.11 -32.55 13.25
N SER A 487 -7.94 -33.43 12.68
CA SER A 487 -8.42 -34.64 13.37
C SER A 487 -7.36 -35.72 13.53
N VAL A 488 -6.47 -35.86 12.54
CA VAL A 488 -5.42 -36.90 12.56
C VAL A 488 -4.18 -36.45 13.33
N ALA A 489 -3.73 -35.20 13.15
CA ALA A 489 -2.42 -34.74 13.63
C ALA A 489 -2.48 -33.40 14.39
N GLY A 490 -3.67 -32.98 14.82
CA GLY A 490 -3.89 -31.76 15.61
C GLY A 490 -3.77 -30.47 14.80
N ARG A 491 -3.92 -29.31 15.46
CA ARG A 491 -3.86 -27.98 14.83
C ARG A 491 -2.43 -27.39 14.74
N GLY A 492 -1.42 -28.21 15.02
CA GLY A 492 0.00 -27.86 14.94
C GLY A 492 0.60 -28.07 13.54
N ILE A 493 1.92 -27.97 13.44
CA ILE A 493 2.67 -28.14 12.18
C ILE A 493 2.35 -29.48 11.49
N PRO A 494 2.29 -30.63 12.19
CA PRO A 494 1.98 -31.92 11.56
C PRO A 494 0.63 -31.94 10.84
N GLY A 495 -0.43 -31.41 11.48
CA GLY A 495 -1.75 -31.31 10.86
C GLY A 495 -1.80 -30.34 9.68
N LEU A 496 -1.06 -29.23 9.74
CA LEU A 496 -0.92 -28.31 8.61
C LEU A 496 -0.25 -29.00 7.41
N VAL A 497 0.84 -29.72 7.64
CA VAL A 497 1.56 -30.47 6.58
C VAL A 497 0.64 -31.53 5.97
N LEU A 498 -0.12 -32.26 6.78
CA LEU A 498 -1.10 -33.24 6.29
C LEU A 498 -2.19 -32.56 5.45
N ALA A 499 -2.77 -31.45 5.91
CA ALA A 499 -3.78 -30.70 5.15
C ALA A 499 -3.23 -30.19 3.81
N LEU A 500 -2.00 -29.67 3.79
CA LEU A 500 -1.32 -29.26 2.57
C LEU A 500 -1.07 -30.45 1.63
N GLY A 501 -0.69 -31.61 2.17
CA GLY A 501 -0.53 -32.85 1.42
C GLY A 501 -1.83 -33.31 0.75
N VAL A 502 -2.95 -33.26 1.48
CA VAL A 502 -4.28 -33.58 0.95
C VAL A 502 -4.67 -32.61 -0.16
N LEU A 503 -4.44 -31.30 0.03
CA LEU A 503 -4.71 -30.29 -1.00
C LEU A 503 -3.83 -30.47 -2.24
N ALA A 504 -2.54 -30.78 -2.06
CA ALA A 504 -1.62 -31.02 -3.16
C ALA A 504 -2.01 -32.28 -3.95
N ALA A 505 -2.37 -33.37 -3.26
CA ALA A 505 -2.85 -34.60 -3.89
C ALA A 505 -4.17 -34.39 -4.63
N GLY A 506 -5.13 -33.67 -4.03
CA GLY A 506 -6.39 -33.30 -4.68
C GLY A 506 -6.17 -32.40 -5.91
N GLY A 507 -5.28 -31.42 -5.81
CA GLY A 507 -4.89 -30.55 -6.92
C GLY A 507 -4.20 -31.32 -8.06
N ALA A 508 -3.30 -32.26 -7.73
CA ALA A 508 -2.66 -33.13 -8.71
C ALA A 508 -3.67 -34.05 -9.40
N GLY A 509 -4.62 -34.63 -8.65
CA GLY A 509 -5.71 -35.43 -9.20
C GLY A 509 -6.64 -34.63 -10.12
N LEU A 510 -6.93 -33.38 -9.80
CA LEU A 510 -7.66 -32.48 -10.71
C LEU A 510 -6.84 -32.11 -11.95
N ALA A 511 -5.52 -31.99 -11.81
CA ALA A 511 -4.63 -31.68 -12.92
C ALA A 511 -4.46 -32.84 -13.91
N THR A 512 -4.77 -34.09 -13.55
CA THR A 512 -4.80 -35.20 -14.51
C THR A 512 -6.05 -35.18 -15.39
N MET A 513 -7.11 -34.46 -14.98
CA MET A 513 -8.34 -34.33 -15.76
C MET A 513 -8.14 -33.44 -16.99
N PRO A 514 -8.37 -33.94 -18.23
CA PRO A 514 -8.12 -33.19 -19.46
C PRO A 514 -8.89 -31.87 -19.56
N GLY A 515 -10.12 -31.83 -19.03
CA GLY A 515 -10.98 -30.64 -19.05
C GLY A 515 -10.46 -29.50 -18.15
N VAL A 516 -9.84 -29.84 -17.01
CA VAL A 516 -9.23 -28.86 -16.10
C VAL A 516 -7.95 -28.30 -16.72
N ARG A 517 -7.09 -29.16 -17.28
CA ARG A 517 -5.88 -28.72 -17.99
C ARG A 517 -6.19 -27.77 -19.15
N ARG A 518 -7.22 -28.07 -19.95
CA ARG A 518 -7.65 -27.21 -21.06
C ARG A 518 -8.12 -25.84 -20.56
N ARG A 519 -8.89 -25.78 -19.48
CA ARG A 519 -9.35 -24.52 -18.88
C ARG A 519 -8.20 -23.71 -18.29
N VAL A 520 -7.32 -24.34 -17.49
CA VAL A 520 -6.14 -23.68 -16.93
C VAL A 520 -5.26 -23.13 -18.04
N ARG A 521 -5.00 -23.91 -19.10
CA ARG A 521 -4.20 -23.49 -20.25
C ARG A 521 -4.85 -22.33 -21.00
N ALA A 522 -6.15 -22.41 -21.28
CA ALA A 522 -6.89 -21.32 -21.92
C ALA A 522 -6.85 -20.03 -21.09
N THR A 523 -6.94 -20.12 -19.75
CA THR A 523 -6.83 -18.92 -18.90
C THR A 523 -5.41 -18.39 -18.80
N VAL A 524 -4.39 -19.26 -18.73
CA VAL A 524 -2.99 -18.82 -18.80
C VAL A 524 -2.69 -18.15 -20.13
N GLU A 525 -3.27 -18.63 -21.22
CA GLU A 525 -3.16 -18.02 -22.56
C GLU A 525 -3.87 -16.65 -22.63
N GLN A 526 -5.05 -16.50 -22.01
CA GLN A 526 -5.74 -15.21 -21.85
C GLN A 526 -4.93 -14.21 -21.01
N LEU A 527 -4.34 -14.65 -19.89
CA LEU A 527 -3.51 -13.81 -19.02
C LEU A 527 -2.20 -13.38 -19.70
N ARG A 528 -1.69 -14.17 -20.67
CA ARG A 528 -0.51 -13.83 -21.48
C ARG A 528 -0.80 -12.85 -22.62
N GLY A 529 -2.04 -12.37 -22.76
CA GLY A 529 -2.36 -11.28 -23.69
C GLY A 529 -2.29 -11.64 -25.17
N ARG A 530 -2.51 -12.92 -25.54
CA ARG A 530 -2.87 -13.21 -26.93
C ARG A 530 -4.35 -12.89 -27.09
N GLU A 531 -4.65 -11.80 -27.81
CA GLU A 531 -5.98 -11.55 -28.35
C GLU A 531 -6.52 -12.86 -28.93
N ALA A 532 -7.72 -13.24 -28.47
CA ALA A 532 -8.39 -14.43 -28.96
C ALA A 532 -8.48 -14.35 -30.48
N ALA A 533 -7.96 -15.36 -31.18
CA ALA A 533 -8.22 -15.51 -32.60
C ALA A 533 -9.74 -15.50 -32.81
N PRO A 534 -10.25 -14.80 -33.84
CA PRO A 534 -11.68 -14.79 -34.12
C PRO A 534 -12.17 -16.23 -34.37
N PRO A 535 -13.44 -16.52 -34.03
CA PRO A 535 -14.00 -17.86 -34.21
C PRO A 535 -13.86 -18.30 -35.68
N PRO A 536 -13.65 -19.61 -35.93
CA PRO A 536 -13.52 -20.13 -37.28
C PRO A 536 -14.83 -19.87 -38.04
N GLY A 537 -14.78 -19.01 -39.06
CA GLY A 537 -15.94 -18.73 -39.92
C GLY A 537 -16.16 -17.28 -40.35
N VAL A 538 -15.37 -16.31 -39.88
CA VAL A 538 -15.46 -14.92 -40.37
C VAL A 538 -14.41 -14.71 -41.48
N PRO A 539 -14.81 -14.44 -42.74
CA PRO A 539 -13.86 -14.14 -43.81
C PRO A 539 -13.11 -12.83 -43.52
N ALA A 540 -11.80 -12.81 -43.76
CA ALA A 540 -11.00 -11.60 -43.63
C ALA A 540 -11.50 -10.52 -44.60
N PRO A 541 -11.52 -9.23 -44.20
CA PRO A 541 -11.86 -8.15 -45.13
C PRO A 541 -10.81 -8.09 -46.23
N THR A 542 -11.26 -8.29 -47.47
CA THR A 542 -10.49 -8.10 -48.68
C THR A 542 -9.95 -6.67 -48.69
N ARG A 543 -8.61 -6.52 -48.72
CA ARG A 543 -7.96 -5.23 -48.97
C ARG A 543 -8.32 -4.78 -50.39
N GLY A 544 -9.17 -3.76 -50.50
CA GLY A 544 -9.39 -3.01 -51.73
C GLY A 544 -8.12 -2.21 -52.08
N ARG A 545 -7.79 -2.22 -53.37
CA ARG A 545 -6.71 -1.45 -53.99
C ARG A 545 -6.96 0.04 -53.97
#